data_AF-A0A1I7JEU7-F1
#
_entry.id   AF-A0A1I7JEU7-F1
#
_cell.length_a   1.000
_cell.length_b   1.000
_cell.length_c   1.000
_cell.angle_alpha   90.00
_cell.angle_beta   90.00
_cell.angle_gamma   90.00
#
_symmetry.space_group_name_H-M   'P 1'
#
loop_
_entity.id
_entity.type
_entity.pdbx_description
1 polymer ?
#
loop_
_entity_poly.entity_id
_entity_poly.type
_entity_poly.pdbx_seq_one_letter_code
_entity_poly.pdbx_strand_id
1 'polypeptide(L)' 'MRVEVEKEFKFQLKKEDFLRLKFFIENEGYKKAGVVNQTNFYIDTKDFDLRKSGVVSKLRLKVIH' A
#
# COMPACT_ATOMS: atom_id res chain seq x y z
N MET A 1 -1.18 3.22 23.49
CA MET A 1 -1.14 2.89 22.04
C MET A 1 -2.27 3.64 21.36
N ARG A 2 -2.02 4.30 20.22
CA ARG A 2 -3.10 4.90 19.41
C ARG A 2 -3.55 3.87 18.38
N VAL A 3 -4.85 3.61 18.33
CA VAL A 3 -5.46 2.78 17.29
C VAL A 3 -5.96 3.72 16.21
N GLU A 4 -5.49 3.56 14.99
CA GLU A 4 -5.97 4.29 13.81
C GLU A 4 -6.90 3.38 13.01
N VAL A 5 -8.02 3.94 12.53
CA VAL A 5 -9.00 3.22 11.72
C VAL A 5 -8.75 3.53 10.24
N GLU A 6 -8.38 2.52 9.46
CA GLU A 6 -8.17 2.64 8.02
C GLU A 6 -9.46 2.33 7.25
N LYS A 7 -9.85 3.22 6.33
CA LYS A 7 -10.93 3.00 5.36
C LYS A 7 -10.35 3.21 3.96
N GLU A 8 -10.41 2.17 3.13
CA GLU A 8 -9.72 2.15 1.84
C GLU A 8 -10.55 1.43 0.77
N PHE A 9 -10.45 1.90 -0.49
CA PHE A 9 -10.94 1.20 -1.68
C PHE A 9 -9.76 0.71 -2.52
N LYS A 10 -9.72 -0.59 -2.86
CA LYS A 10 -8.64 -1.21 -3.63
C LYS A 10 -9.14 -1.73 -4.98
N PHE A 11 -8.40 -1.40 -6.03
CA PHE A 11 -8.63 -1.91 -7.37
C PHE A 11 -7.31 -2.41 -7.95
N GLN A 12 -7.29 -3.64 -8.45
CA GLN A 12 -6.16 -4.16 -9.21
C GLN A 12 -6.25 -3.66 -10.65
N LEU A 13 -5.23 -2.95 -11.10
CA LEU A 13 -5.18 -2.38 -12.45
C LEU A 13 -4.31 -3.23 -13.37
N LYS A 14 -4.68 -3.29 -14.66
CA LYS A 14 -3.74 -3.70 -15.71
C LYS A 14 -2.68 -2.61 -15.90
N LYS A 15 -1.55 -2.99 -16.48
CA LYS A 15 -0.45 -2.06 -16.76
C LYS A 15 -0.91 -0.83 -17.58
N GLU A 16 -1.72 -1.07 -18.60
CA GLU A 16 -2.26 -0.01 -19.48
C GLU A 16 -3.17 0.96 -18.71
N ASP A 17 -4.07 0.42 -17.88
CA ASP A 17 -4.97 1.22 -17.06
C ASP A 17 -4.22 2.03 -16.00
N PHE A 18 -3.16 1.46 -15.41
CA PHE A 18 -2.27 2.20 -14.50
C PHE A 18 -1.61 3.39 -15.19
N LEU A 19 -1.10 3.20 -16.42
CA LEU A 19 -0.47 4.29 -17.19
C LEU A 19 -1.49 5.37 -17.56
N ARG A 20 -2.71 4.99 -17.95
CA ARG A 20 -3.82 5.92 -18.22
C ARG A 20 -4.19 6.73 -16.98
N LEU A 21 -4.35 6.06 -15.83
CA LEU A 21 -4.66 6.71 -14.56
C LEU A 21 -3.55 7.66 -14.13
N LYS A 22 -2.29 7.23 -14.26
CA LYS A 22 -1.13 8.09 -13.98
C LYS A 22 -1.16 9.37 -14.81
N PHE A 23 -1.37 9.24 -16.13
CA PHE A 23 -1.45 10.40 -17.02
C PHE A 23 -2.64 11.30 -16.65
N PHE A 24 -3.81 10.73 -16.39
CA PHE A 24 -4.98 11.49 -15.95
C PHE A 24 -4.70 12.31 -14.67
N ILE A 25 -4.15 11.67 -13.63
CA ILE A 25 -3.78 12.34 -12.36
C ILE A 25 -2.79 13.49 -12.60
N GLU A 26 -1.81 13.29 -13.48
CA GLU A 26 -0.78 14.29 -13.81
C GLU A 26 -1.36 15.51 -14.56
N ASN A 27 -2.40 15.33 -15.39
CA ASN A 27 -3.00 16.42 -16.17
C ASN A 27 -4.13 17.16 -15.44
N GLU A 28 -4.87 16.47 -14.58
CA GLU A 28 -6.02 17.04 -13.86
C GLU A 28 -5.62 17.82 -12.59
N GLY A 29 -4.32 18.07 -12.39
CA GLY A 29 -3.83 18.92 -11.29
C GLY A 29 -3.92 18.28 -9.90
N TYR A 30 -4.09 16.96 -9.81
CA TYR A 30 -4.06 16.26 -8.51
C TYR A 30 -2.68 16.38 -7.86
N LYS A 31 -2.66 16.57 -6.53
CA LYS A 31 -1.42 16.62 -5.77
C LYS A 31 -0.72 15.26 -5.82
N LYS A 32 0.36 15.17 -6.60
CA LYS A 32 1.17 13.96 -6.69
C LYS A 32 1.93 13.76 -5.37
N ALA A 33 1.59 12.69 -4.66
CA ALA A 33 2.48 12.18 -3.63
C ALA A 33 3.74 11.61 -4.31
N GLY A 34 4.92 11.88 -3.75
CA GLY A 34 6.17 11.32 -4.26
C GLY A 34 6.10 9.79 -4.32
N VAL A 35 6.70 9.21 -5.35
CA VAL A 35 6.85 7.75 -5.43
C VAL A 35 7.98 7.37 -4.48
N VAL A 36 7.65 6.61 -3.43
CA VAL A 36 8.61 6.16 -2.43
C VAL A 36 8.76 4.66 -2.54
N ASN A 37 10.00 4.20 -2.62
CA ASN A 37 10.28 2.77 -2.55
C ASN A 37 10.05 2.27 -1.13
N GLN A 38 9.23 1.23 -1.00
CA GLN A 38 8.90 0.63 0.28
C GLN A 38 9.14 -0.86 0.24
N THR A 39 9.80 -1.38 1.28
CA THR A 39 9.96 -2.81 1.51
C THR A 39 9.16 -3.18 2.76
N ASN A 40 8.28 -4.18 2.63
CA ASN A 40 7.48 -4.68 3.76
C ASN A 40 7.97 -6.09 4.12
N PHE A 41 8.36 -6.28 5.38
CA PHE A 41 8.68 -7.58 5.95
C PHE A 41 7.46 -8.07 6.72
N TYR A 42 6.79 -9.11 6.20
CA TYR A 42 5.61 -9.69 6.82
C TYR A 42 6.02 -10.71 7.88
N ILE A 43 5.39 -10.61 9.05
CA ILE A 43 5.68 -11.45 10.20
C ILE A 43 4.40 -12.21 10.53
N ASP A 44 4.54 -13.52 10.69
CA ASP A 44 3.48 -14.42 11.15
C ASP A 44 4.09 -15.52 12.03
N THR A 45 3.25 -16.28 12.70
CA THR A 45 3.67 -17.51 13.40
C THR A 45 3.95 -18.61 12.39
N LYS A 46 4.66 -19.68 12.81
CA LYS A 46 4.85 -20.87 11.96
C LYS A 46 3.53 -21.50 11.52
N ASP A 47 2.49 -21.35 12.34
CA ASP A 47 1.16 -21.90 12.13
C ASP A 47 0.18 -20.91 11.46
N PHE A 48 0.65 -19.73 11.06
CA PHE A 48 -0.13 -18.68 10.39
C PHE A 48 -1.32 -18.14 11.21
N ASP A 49 -1.15 -17.99 12.52
CA ASP A 49 -2.23 -17.59 13.42
C ASP A 49 -2.73 -16.16 13.15
N LEU A 50 -1.82 -15.25 12.78
CA LEU A 50 -2.21 -13.87 12.49
C LEU A 50 -3.11 -13.85 11.25
N ARG A 51 -2.71 -14.53 10.18
CA ARG A 51 -3.54 -14.69 8.98
C ARG A 51 -4.90 -15.29 9.28
N LYS A 52 -4.97 -16.37 10.09
CA LYS A 52 -6.24 -17.01 10.47
C LYS A 52 -7.16 -16.07 11.23
N SER A 53 -6.61 -15.16 12.04
CA SER A 53 -7.35 -14.13 12.78
C SER A 53 -7.71 -12.89 11.94
N GLY A 54 -7.31 -12.84 10.67
CA GLY A 54 -7.50 -11.66 9.81
C GLY A 54 -6.57 -10.50 10.13
N VAL A 55 -5.51 -10.73 10.91
CA VAL A 55 -4.52 -9.73 11.30
C VAL A 55 -3.28 -9.86 10.41
N VAL A 56 -2.71 -8.74 10.01
CA VAL A 56 -1.43 -8.69 9.29
C VAL A 56 -0.44 -7.86 10.10
N SER A 57 0.68 -8.48 10.48
CA SER A 57 1.81 -7.78 11.11
C SER A 57 2.93 -7.58 10.10
N LYS A 58 3.52 -6.37 10.08
CA LYS A 58 4.64 -6.04 9.19
C LYS A 58 5.57 -4.98 9.74
N LEU A 59 6.84 -5.08 9.37
CA LEU A 59 7.82 -3.99 9.48
C LEU A 59 7.97 -3.32 8.11
N ARG A 60 7.86 -1.99 8.05
CA ARG A 60 7.93 -1.22 6.81
C ARG A 60 9.18 -0.35 6.78
N LEU A 61 10.06 -0.60 5.82
CA LEU A 61 11.17 0.28 5.50
C LEU A 61 10.77 1.20 4.34
N LYS A 62 10.93 2.51 4.52
CA LYS A 62 10.71 3.51 3.46
C LYS A 62 12.06 4.15 3.11
N VAL A 63 12.46 4.09 1.85
CA VAL A 63 13.66 4.81 1.37
C VAL A 63 13.18 6.10 0.71
N ILE A 64 13.46 7.23 1.36
CA ILE A 64 13.14 8.57 0.85
C ILE A 64 14.42 9.09 0.16
N HIS A 65 14.31 9.55 -1.07
CA HIS A 65 15.37 10.24 -1.82
C HIS A 65 15.09 11.73 -1.85
#